data_AF-A0A0F5ATY5-F1
#
_entry.id   AF-A0A0F5ATY5-F1
#
_cell.length_a   1.000
_cell.length_b   1.000
_cell.length_c   1.000
_cell.angle_alpha   90.00
_cell.angle_beta   90.00
_cell.angle_gamma   90.00
#
_symmetry.space_group_name_H-M   'P 1'
#
loop_
_entity.id
_entity.type
_entity.pdbx_description
1 polymer ?
#
loop_
_entity_poly.entity_id
_entity_poly.type
_entity_poly.pdbx_seq_one_letter_code
_entity_poly.pdbx_strand_id
1 'polypeptide(L)'
;MMPLTDQQLDALTLAEGAATLNHAIDSSVDVHQVKASLDRLADEAEHQLGAEPDMALRLDGLCRLFYHQWQFKGDIEQYFSSDNVFINKVLERKTGIPASLGAVFLYLCERLSLPVKPMAFPSQLVLRIDELEDAPVFINPFNGERVNERILRGWLKGSQGPLAELESSHLQPSDNPTIIGRWLTVAKSALLREEKYAMALRCSELALTFSPDDPYEIRDRGYIFQQLDCDRVAATDYEYFIEQCPDDPAAELLKMQVKALNEEQPTLH
;
A
#
# COMPACT_ATOMS: atom_id res chain seq x y z
N MET A 1 -19.57 -5.06 7.35
CA MET A 1 -18.11 -5.28 7.29
C MET A 1 -17.55 -4.84 8.64
N MET A 2 -16.75 -5.66 9.33
CA MET A 2 -16.08 -5.21 10.57
C MET A 2 -15.11 -4.07 10.19
N PRO A 3 -14.99 -3.01 11.02
CA PRO A 3 -14.02 -1.95 10.76
C PRO A 3 -12.61 -2.53 10.86
N LEU A 4 -11.76 -2.28 9.85
CA LEU A 4 -10.33 -2.57 9.90
C LEU A 4 -9.67 -1.62 10.90
N THR A 5 -9.49 -2.05 12.15
CA THR A 5 -8.85 -1.23 13.17
C THR A 5 -7.35 -1.49 13.23
N ASP A 6 -6.59 -0.52 13.74
CA ASP A 6 -5.14 -0.66 13.94
C ASP A 6 -4.79 -1.93 14.75
N GLN A 7 -5.54 -2.18 15.83
CA GLN A 7 -5.35 -3.37 16.67
C GLN A 7 -5.57 -4.69 15.92
N GLN A 8 -6.49 -4.73 14.96
CA GLN A 8 -6.71 -5.92 14.14
C GLN A 8 -5.58 -6.10 13.13
N LEU A 9 -5.10 -5.00 12.53
CA LEU A 9 -4.00 -5.04 11.56
C LEU A 9 -2.68 -5.46 12.21
N ASP A 10 -2.41 -5.02 13.43
CA ASP A 10 -1.23 -5.44 14.20
C ASP A 10 -1.28 -6.92 14.65
N ALA A 11 -2.47 -7.51 14.74
CA ALA A 11 -2.64 -8.91 15.09
C ALA A 11 -2.45 -9.87 13.90
N LEU A 12 -2.35 -9.34 12.67
CA LEU A 12 -2.18 -10.10 11.45
C LEU A 12 -0.73 -10.02 10.96
N THR A 13 -0.32 -10.93 10.08
CA THR A 13 0.85 -10.67 9.23
C THR A 13 0.53 -9.54 8.24
N LEU A 14 1.56 -8.84 7.73
CA LEU A 14 1.34 -7.77 6.74
C LEU A 14 0.59 -8.27 5.49
N ALA A 15 0.88 -9.50 5.05
CA ALA A 15 0.22 -10.10 3.90
C ALA A 15 -1.27 -10.43 4.16
N GLU A 16 -1.62 -10.89 5.36
CA GLU A 16 -3.00 -11.13 5.76
C GLU A 16 -3.78 -9.81 5.94
N GLY A 17 -3.12 -8.78 6.49
CA GLY A 17 -3.66 -7.42 6.55
C GLY A 17 -3.97 -6.87 5.15
N ALA A 18 -3.06 -7.05 4.20
CA ALA A 18 -3.26 -6.66 2.81
C ALA A 18 -4.38 -7.46 2.13
N ALA A 19 -4.48 -8.77 2.40
CA ALA A 19 -5.57 -9.59 1.87
C ALA A 19 -6.94 -9.12 2.39
N THR A 20 -7.00 -8.77 3.68
CA THR A 20 -8.22 -8.26 4.34
C THR A 20 -8.60 -6.89 3.78
N LEU A 21 -7.63 -5.98 3.60
CA LEU A 21 -7.82 -4.69 2.92
C LEU A 21 -8.41 -4.90 1.52
N ASN A 22 -7.80 -5.78 0.72
CA ASN A 22 -8.22 -6.00 -0.66
C ASN A 22 -9.62 -6.60 -0.76
N HIS A 23 -10.00 -7.49 0.18
CA HIS A 23 -11.37 -8.00 0.28
C HIS A 23 -12.38 -6.91 0.66
N ALA A 24 -11.99 -5.97 1.52
CA ALA A 24 -12.83 -4.84 1.88
C ALA A 24 -13.06 -3.89 0.68
N ILE A 25 -12.08 -3.77 -0.23
CA ILE A 25 -12.20 -2.98 -1.46
C ILE A 25 -12.98 -3.75 -2.54
N ASP A 26 -12.69 -5.04 -2.73
CA ASP A 26 -13.34 -5.94 -3.68
C ASP A 26 -13.66 -7.28 -3.02
N SER A 27 -14.95 -7.51 -2.79
CA SER A 27 -15.46 -8.76 -2.20
C SER A 27 -15.15 -10.03 -3.00
N SER A 28 -14.70 -9.92 -4.26
CA SER A 28 -14.27 -11.06 -5.06
C SER A 28 -12.92 -11.64 -4.60
N VAL A 29 -12.14 -10.89 -3.82
CA VAL A 29 -10.86 -11.35 -3.26
C VAL A 29 -11.12 -12.35 -2.14
N ASP A 30 -10.73 -13.61 -2.32
CA ASP A 30 -10.83 -14.64 -1.31
C ASP A 30 -9.58 -14.64 -0.40
N VAL A 31 -9.74 -14.15 0.83
CA VAL A 31 -8.66 -14.07 1.84
C VAL A 31 -8.11 -15.47 2.19
N HIS A 32 -8.95 -16.50 2.22
CA HIS A 32 -8.51 -17.86 2.51
C HIS A 32 -7.68 -18.44 1.36
N GLN A 33 -8.05 -18.15 0.11
CA GLN A 33 -7.26 -18.57 -1.05
C GLN A 33 -5.90 -17.86 -1.11
N VAL A 34 -5.85 -16.57 -0.77
CA VAL A 34 -4.60 -15.82 -0.64
C VAL A 34 -3.71 -16.47 0.41
N LYS A 35 -4.24 -16.71 1.62
CA LYS A 35 -3.50 -17.35 2.70
C LYS A 35 -2.98 -18.74 2.30
N ALA A 36 -3.82 -19.58 1.72
CA ALA A 36 -3.42 -20.90 1.27
C ALA A 36 -2.31 -20.85 0.18
N SER A 37 -2.28 -19.79 -0.62
CA SER A 37 -1.21 -19.59 -1.62
C SER A 37 0.10 -19.16 -0.97
N LEU A 38 0.04 -18.29 0.04
CA LEU A 38 1.18 -17.90 0.86
C LEU A 38 1.75 -19.09 1.63
N ASP A 39 0.89 -19.89 2.27
CA ASP A 39 1.29 -21.10 3.01
C ASP A 39 2.02 -22.10 2.12
N ARG A 40 1.54 -22.32 0.89
CA ARG A 40 2.23 -23.19 -0.08
C ARG A 40 3.65 -22.70 -0.41
N LEU A 41 3.83 -21.40 -0.65
CA LEU A 41 5.16 -20.83 -0.91
C LEU A 41 6.05 -20.95 0.34
N ALA A 42 5.48 -20.74 1.52
CA ALA A 42 6.19 -20.82 2.78
C ALA A 42 6.65 -22.25 3.09
N ASP A 43 5.80 -23.25 2.88
CA ASP A 43 6.14 -24.67 3.04
C ASP A 43 7.20 -25.11 2.01
N GLU A 44 7.15 -24.62 0.77
CA GLU A 44 8.20 -24.87 -0.24
C GLU A 44 9.53 -24.24 0.17
N ALA A 45 9.52 -23.00 0.68
CA ALA A 45 10.72 -22.34 1.18
C ALA A 45 11.31 -23.09 2.38
N GLU A 46 10.48 -23.47 3.35
CA GLU A 46 10.87 -24.22 4.55
C GLU A 46 11.48 -25.59 4.17
N HIS A 47 10.87 -26.30 3.23
CA HIS A 47 11.40 -27.57 2.75
C HIS A 47 12.80 -27.42 2.13
N GLN A 48 13.05 -26.35 1.38
CA GLN A 48 14.33 -26.14 0.70
C GLN A 48 15.41 -25.51 1.60
N LEU A 49 15.02 -24.68 2.56
CA LEU A 49 15.94 -23.81 3.30
C LEU A 49 15.95 -24.07 4.81
N GLY A 50 14.96 -24.77 5.38
CA GLY A 50 14.81 -24.93 6.83
C GLY A 50 15.97 -25.69 7.49
N ALA A 51 16.67 -26.53 6.72
CA ALA A 51 17.86 -27.27 7.18
C ALA A 51 19.15 -26.44 7.20
N GLU A 52 19.17 -25.23 6.61
CA GLU A 52 20.34 -24.35 6.59
C GLU A 52 20.47 -23.63 7.94
N PRO A 53 21.44 -23.96 8.81
CA PRO A 53 21.57 -23.34 10.13
C PRO A 53 22.02 -21.88 10.08
N ASP A 54 22.70 -21.44 9.02
CA ASP A 54 23.17 -20.07 8.87
C ASP A 54 22.04 -19.18 8.33
N MET A 55 21.60 -18.23 9.15
CA MET A 55 20.47 -17.35 8.81
C MET A 55 20.78 -16.44 7.61
N ALA A 56 22.04 -16.05 7.38
CA ALA A 56 22.44 -15.26 6.23
C ALA A 56 22.39 -16.11 4.95
N LEU A 57 22.91 -17.34 4.98
CA LEU A 57 22.79 -18.26 3.84
C LEU A 57 21.34 -18.64 3.55
N ARG A 58 20.52 -18.78 4.61
CA ARG A 58 19.08 -19.03 4.49
C ARG A 58 18.36 -17.86 3.83
N LEU A 59 18.64 -16.62 4.24
CA LEU A 59 18.07 -15.42 3.62
C LEU A 59 18.52 -15.26 2.16
N ASP A 60 19.80 -15.48 1.86
CA ASP A 60 20.30 -15.48 0.48
C ASP A 60 19.61 -16.56 -0.36
N GLY A 61 19.37 -17.73 0.22
CA GLY A 61 18.56 -18.80 -0.37
C GLY A 61 17.14 -18.35 -0.70
N LEU A 62 16.49 -17.66 0.23
CA LEU A 62 15.14 -17.13 0.04
C LEU A 62 15.11 -16.06 -1.06
N CYS A 63 16.08 -15.15 -1.09
CA CYS A 63 16.22 -14.16 -2.16
C CYS A 63 16.37 -14.85 -3.53
N ARG A 64 17.20 -15.90 -3.63
CA ARG A 64 17.32 -16.67 -4.87
C ARG A 64 16.02 -17.36 -5.25
N LEU A 65 15.31 -17.97 -4.31
CA LEU A 65 14.02 -18.59 -4.58
C LEU A 65 13.02 -17.55 -5.08
N PHE A 66 12.81 -16.49 -4.33
CA PHE A 66 11.79 -15.48 -4.60
C PHE A 66 12.03 -14.74 -5.92
N TYR A 67 13.21 -14.15 -6.09
CA TYR A 67 13.50 -13.25 -7.22
C TYR A 67 13.98 -13.99 -8.48
N HIS A 68 14.63 -15.16 -8.35
CA HIS A 68 15.21 -15.87 -9.50
C HIS A 68 14.52 -17.18 -9.86
N GLN A 69 14.03 -17.98 -8.92
CA GLN A 69 13.37 -19.24 -9.26
C GLN A 69 11.86 -19.05 -9.49
N TRP A 70 11.21 -18.41 -8.53
CA TRP A 70 9.78 -18.09 -8.61
C TRP A 70 9.49 -16.86 -9.43
N GLN A 71 10.50 -16.04 -9.73
CA GLN A 71 10.43 -14.89 -10.64
C GLN A 71 9.50 -13.77 -10.16
N PHE A 72 9.38 -13.59 -8.83
CA PHE A 72 8.75 -12.39 -8.30
C PHE A 72 9.59 -11.17 -8.63
N LYS A 73 8.95 -10.13 -9.19
CA LYS A 73 9.65 -8.91 -9.60
C LYS A 73 8.75 -7.69 -9.62
N GLY A 74 9.37 -6.53 -9.57
CA GLY A 74 8.71 -5.26 -9.77
C GLY A 74 8.25 -5.03 -11.21
N ASP A 75 7.17 -4.26 -11.35
CA ASP A 75 6.68 -3.77 -12.64
C ASP A 75 6.93 -2.27 -12.78
N ILE A 76 7.90 -1.88 -13.60
CA ILE A 76 8.20 -0.46 -13.83
C ILE A 76 7.21 0.13 -14.84
N GLU A 77 6.76 -0.67 -15.81
CA GLU A 77 5.91 -0.21 -16.91
C GLU A 77 4.47 0.03 -16.44
N GLN A 78 3.97 -0.84 -15.56
CA GLN A 78 2.61 -0.76 -15.01
C GLN A 78 2.63 -0.53 -13.51
N TYR A 79 3.59 0.26 -13.00
CA TYR A 79 3.76 0.51 -11.57
C TYR A 79 2.47 0.95 -10.85
N PHE A 80 1.63 1.73 -11.54
CA PHE A 80 0.36 2.26 -11.01
C PHE A 80 -0.86 1.39 -11.36
N SER A 81 -0.68 0.14 -11.77
CA SER A 81 -1.81 -0.76 -12.01
C SER A 81 -2.31 -1.39 -10.71
N SER A 82 -3.63 -1.47 -10.55
CA SER A 82 -4.25 -2.12 -9.39
C SER A 82 -3.89 -3.61 -9.30
N ASP A 83 -3.61 -4.28 -10.42
CA ASP A 83 -3.15 -5.68 -10.44
C ASP A 83 -1.75 -5.86 -9.81
N ASN A 84 -0.96 -4.79 -9.69
CA ASN A 84 0.33 -4.79 -8.99
C ASN A 84 0.19 -4.42 -7.51
N VAL A 85 -0.99 -3.99 -7.08
CA VAL A 85 -1.33 -3.62 -5.70
C VAL A 85 -2.10 -4.75 -5.01
N PHE A 86 -2.96 -5.46 -5.74
CA PHE A 86 -3.81 -6.50 -5.19
C PHE A 86 -3.05 -7.81 -4.96
N ILE A 87 -2.87 -8.24 -3.70
CA ILE A 87 -2.01 -9.37 -3.33
C ILE A 87 -2.39 -10.70 -4.00
N ASN A 88 -3.68 -10.96 -4.22
CA ASN A 88 -4.12 -12.14 -4.98
C ASN A 88 -3.60 -12.10 -6.42
N LYS A 89 -3.65 -10.93 -7.07
CA LYS A 89 -3.10 -10.72 -8.42
C LYS A 89 -1.58 -10.79 -8.44
N VAL A 90 -0.91 -10.27 -7.42
CA VAL A 90 0.55 -10.35 -7.29
C VAL A 90 1.02 -11.79 -7.11
N LEU A 91 0.30 -12.62 -6.35
CA LEU A 91 0.62 -14.06 -6.22
C LEU A 91 0.42 -14.82 -7.54
N GLU A 92 -0.61 -14.47 -8.31
CA GLU A 92 -0.88 -15.08 -9.64
C GLU A 92 0.17 -14.64 -10.68
N ARG A 93 0.43 -13.33 -10.78
CA ARG A 93 1.28 -12.72 -11.81
C ARG A 93 2.76 -12.68 -11.45
N LYS A 94 3.09 -12.89 -10.18
CA LYS A 94 4.45 -12.76 -9.60
C LYS A 94 5.07 -11.39 -9.89
N THR A 95 4.22 -10.37 -9.98
CA THR A 95 4.61 -9.02 -10.38
C THR A 95 3.84 -8.02 -9.54
N GLY A 96 4.51 -7.02 -8.97
CA GLY A 96 3.88 -6.10 -8.02
C GLY A 96 4.68 -4.84 -7.69
N ILE A 97 4.17 -4.06 -6.74
CA ILE A 97 4.83 -2.88 -6.16
C ILE A 97 5.64 -3.26 -4.90
N PRO A 98 6.53 -2.38 -4.39
CA PRO A 98 7.33 -2.65 -3.19
C PRO A 98 6.50 -3.15 -2.00
N ALA A 99 5.35 -2.55 -1.72
CA ALA A 99 4.48 -2.96 -0.61
C ALA A 99 3.97 -4.39 -0.77
N SER A 100 3.44 -4.72 -1.96
CA SER A 100 2.89 -6.04 -2.26
C SER A 100 3.93 -7.17 -2.28
N LEU A 101 5.07 -6.94 -2.93
CA LEU A 101 6.16 -7.91 -2.99
C LEU A 101 6.80 -8.07 -1.61
N GLY A 102 6.98 -6.97 -0.88
CA GLY A 102 7.52 -6.98 0.47
C GLY A 102 6.63 -7.72 1.45
N ALA A 103 5.30 -7.60 1.34
CA ALA A 103 4.38 -8.36 2.20
C ALA A 103 4.47 -9.88 1.96
N VAL A 104 4.52 -10.32 0.70
CA VAL A 104 4.74 -11.75 0.39
C VAL A 104 6.09 -12.20 0.94
N PHE A 105 7.16 -11.43 0.71
CA PHE A 105 8.49 -11.78 1.18
C PHE A 105 8.58 -11.86 2.71
N LEU A 106 8.00 -10.89 3.43
CA LEU A 106 7.95 -10.86 4.89
C LEU A 106 7.19 -12.05 5.47
N TYR A 107 6.09 -12.48 4.84
CA TYR A 107 5.36 -13.69 5.24
C TYR A 107 6.26 -14.93 5.22
N LEU A 108 7.10 -15.06 4.18
CA LEU A 108 8.06 -16.17 4.07
C LEU A 108 9.18 -16.04 5.11
N CYS A 109 9.68 -14.83 5.34
CA CYS A 109 10.69 -14.57 6.38
C CYS A 109 10.20 -14.97 7.76
N GLU A 110 8.97 -14.62 8.12
CA GLU A 110 8.37 -14.99 9.40
C GLU A 110 8.32 -16.52 9.54
N ARG A 111 7.89 -17.23 8.49
CA ARG A 111 7.84 -18.70 8.50
C ARG A 111 9.22 -19.33 8.71
N LEU A 112 10.25 -18.77 8.08
CA LEU A 112 11.64 -19.22 8.14
C LEU A 112 12.40 -18.69 9.37
N SER A 113 11.74 -17.95 10.25
CA SER A 113 12.35 -17.27 11.42
C SER A 113 13.50 -16.31 11.05
N LEU A 114 13.38 -15.62 9.91
CA LEU A 114 14.35 -14.63 9.45
C LEU A 114 14.05 -13.23 10.02
N PRO A 115 15.06 -12.47 10.48
CA PRO A 115 14.91 -11.21 11.21
C PRO A 115 14.71 -10.02 10.26
N VAL A 116 13.69 -10.12 9.39
CA VAL A 116 13.36 -9.11 8.39
C VAL A 116 12.12 -8.35 8.82
N LYS A 117 12.19 -7.02 8.83
CA LYS A 117 11.11 -6.12 9.24
C LYS A 117 10.76 -5.14 8.12
N PRO A 118 9.48 -4.74 7.98
CA PRO A 118 9.09 -3.66 7.08
C PRO A 118 9.59 -2.31 7.58
N MET A 119 10.00 -1.44 6.66
CA MET A 119 10.37 -0.05 6.92
C MET A 119 9.60 0.86 5.95
N ALA A 120 8.72 1.70 6.49
CA ALA A 120 7.91 2.66 5.74
C ALA A 120 8.75 3.86 5.27
N PHE A 121 9.69 3.64 4.36
CA PHE A 121 10.48 4.73 3.79
C PHE A 121 9.58 5.72 3.04
N PRO A 122 9.85 7.05 3.07
CA PRO A 122 8.91 8.04 2.53
C PRO A 122 8.44 7.80 1.10
N SER A 123 9.30 7.25 0.23
CA SER A 123 8.94 6.95 -1.16
C SER A 123 8.34 5.55 -1.39
N GLN A 124 8.61 4.57 -0.51
CA GLN A 124 8.23 3.16 -0.70
C GLN A 124 8.49 2.27 0.52
N LEU A 125 7.99 1.05 0.50
CA LEU A 125 8.41 0.01 1.46
C LEU A 125 9.86 -0.42 1.18
N VAL A 126 10.66 -0.53 2.22
CA VAL A 126 11.99 -1.13 2.20
C VAL A 126 12.03 -2.24 3.25
N LEU A 127 12.78 -3.31 2.98
CA LEU A 127 12.98 -4.39 3.94
C LEU A 127 14.25 -4.11 4.75
N ARG A 128 14.14 -4.19 6.07
CA ARG A 128 15.25 -4.03 7.00
C ARG A 128 15.59 -5.38 7.60
N ILE A 129 16.86 -5.75 7.57
CA ILE A 129 17.38 -6.97 8.15
C ILE A 129 18.22 -6.58 9.36
N ASP A 130 17.80 -7.08 10.52
CA ASP A 130 18.57 -6.95 11.75
C ASP A 130 19.39 -8.23 11.98
N GLU A 131 20.38 -8.19 12.88
CA GLU A 131 21.00 -9.36 13.51
C GLU A 131 21.85 -10.30 12.62
N LEU A 132 22.00 -10.03 11.31
CA LEU A 132 22.87 -10.81 10.42
C LEU A 132 24.27 -10.22 10.21
N GLU A 133 24.42 -8.91 10.40
CA GLU A 133 25.67 -8.16 10.23
C GLU A 133 25.83 -7.15 11.39
N ASP A 134 27.01 -6.53 11.51
CA ASP A 134 27.30 -5.51 12.54
C ASP A 134 26.41 -4.27 12.42
N ALA A 135 25.82 -4.05 11.23
CA ALA A 135 24.91 -2.96 10.95
C ALA A 135 23.67 -3.47 10.19
N PRO A 136 22.52 -2.78 10.31
CA PRO A 136 21.31 -3.16 9.57
C PRO A 136 21.53 -3.13 8.06
N VAL A 137 21.03 -4.16 7.38
CA VAL A 137 21.05 -4.25 5.91
C VAL A 137 19.66 -3.90 5.39
N PHE A 138 19.60 -3.17 4.28
CA PHE A 138 18.34 -2.83 3.63
C PHE A 138 18.24 -3.52 2.27
N ILE A 139 17.05 -4.04 1.95
CA ILE A 139 16.74 -4.66 0.66
C ILE A 139 15.53 -3.96 0.04
N ASN A 140 15.63 -3.70 -1.25
CA ASN A 140 14.48 -3.25 -2.04
C ASN A 140 13.58 -4.44 -2.36
N PRO A 141 12.35 -4.52 -1.81
CA PRO A 141 11.46 -5.64 -2.08
C PRO A 141 11.06 -5.75 -3.57
N PHE A 142 11.20 -4.67 -4.33
CA PHE A 142 10.89 -4.62 -5.76
C PHE A 142 11.78 -5.53 -6.62
N ASN A 143 13.04 -5.75 -6.22
CA ASN A 143 14.01 -6.49 -7.04
C ASN A 143 15.03 -7.31 -6.24
N GLY A 144 15.00 -7.26 -4.91
CA GLY A 144 15.93 -7.98 -4.03
C GLY A 144 17.31 -7.34 -3.90
N GLU A 145 17.53 -6.15 -4.49
CA GLU A 145 18.83 -5.49 -4.43
C GLU A 145 19.08 -4.84 -3.06
N ARG A 146 20.35 -4.87 -2.62
CA ARG A 146 20.78 -4.15 -1.43
C ARG A 146 20.66 -2.64 -1.63
N VAL A 147 20.14 -1.96 -0.61
CA VAL A 147 19.93 -0.52 -0.59
C VAL A 147 20.93 0.09 0.39
N ASN A 148 21.78 0.99 -0.10
CA ASN A 148 22.70 1.74 0.74
C ASN A 148 22.18 3.17 1.02
N GLU A 149 22.84 3.87 1.94
CA GLU A 149 22.46 5.22 2.34
C GLU A 149 22.39 6.22 1.17
N ARG A 150 23.29 6.08 0.17
CA ARG A 150 23.29 6.93 -1.02
C ARG A 150 21.99 6.76 -1.82
N ILE A 151 21.52 5.52 -1.96
CA ILE A 151 20.24 5.23 -2.65
C ILE A 151 19.08 5.80 -1.84
N LEU A 152 19.04 5.58 -0.52
CA LEU A 152 17.99 6.13 0.36
C LEU A 152 17.91 7.65 0.29
N ARG A 153 19.05 8.35 0.33
CA ARG A 153 19.10 9.82 0.16
C ARG A 153 18.58 10.26 -1.20
N GLY A 154 18.89 9.51 -2.26
CA GLY A 154 18.38 9.77 -3.60
C GLY A 154 16.86 9.63 -3.68
N TRP A 155 16.30 8.55 -3.13
CA TRP A 155 14.86 8.34 -3.05
C TRP A 155 14.16 9.40 -2.21
N LEU A 156 14.72 9.75 -1.05
CA LEU A 156 14.16 10.76 -0.15
C LEU A 156 14.08 12.12 -0.85
N LYS A 157 15.16 12.53 -1.52
CA LYS A 157 15.18 13.79 -2.28
C LYS A 157 14.22 13.77 -3.47
N GLY A 158 14.07 12.60 -4.10
CA GLY A 158 13.08 12.41 -5.16
C GLY A 158 11.64 12.56 -4.66
N SER A 159 11.34 12.14 -3.43
CA SER A 159 9.99 12.22 -2.85
C SER A 159 9.68 13.53 -2.12
N GLN A 160 10.64 14.08 -1.36
CA GLN A 160 10.42 15.22 -0.45
C GLN A 160 11.16 16.50 -0.90
N GLY A 161 11.90 16.44 -2.02
CA GLY A 161 12.61 17.57 -2.58
C GLY A 161 14.10 17.63 -2.22
N PRO A 162 14.88 18.50 -2.88
CA PRO A 162 16.34 18.48 -2.87
C PRO A 162 16.98 18.79 -1.50
N LEU A 163 16.23 19.45 -0.61
CA LEU A 163 16.64 19.84 0.74
C LEU A 163 16.35 18.76 1.79
N ALA A 164 15.68 17.66 1.43
CA ALA A 164 15.37 16.60 2.38
C ALA A 164 16.64 15.88 2.86
N GLU A 165 16.70 15.61 4.16
CA GLU A 165 17.81 14.94 4.83
C GLU A 165 17.37 13.63 5.48
N LEU A 166 18.26 12.64 5.43
CA LEU A 166 17.97 11.32 6.00
C LEU A 166 18.05 11.36 7.53
N GLU A 167 16.90 11.25 8.16
CA GLU A 167 16.76 11.11 9.61
C GLU A 167 16.75 9.64 10.08
N SER A 168 17.08 9.42 11.36
CA SER A 168 17.05 8.09 11.98
C SER A 168 15.65 7.48 12.06
N SER A 169 14.62 8.33 12.13
CA SER A 169 13.19 7.98 12.09
C SER A 169 12.83 7.25 10.79
N HIS A 170 13.40 7.65 9.65
CA HIS A 170 13.18 7.00 8.36
C HIS A 170 13.75 5.58 8.28
N LEU A 171 14.64 5.21 9.20
CA LEU A 171 15.35 3.93 9.20
C LEU A 171 14.78 2.92 10.19
N GLN A 172 13.69 3.26 10.89
CA GLN A 172 13.07 2.40 11.89
C GLN A 172 12.06 1.42 11.25
N PRO A 173 11.90 0.21 11.82
CA PRO A 173 10.79 -0.66 11.49
C PRO A 173 9.44 0.06 11.61
N SER A 174 8.47 -0.35 10.82
CA SER A 174 7.11 0.19 10.83
C SER A 174 6.08 -0.87 11.19
N ASP A 175 4.99 -0.43 11.80
CA ASP A 175 3.86 -1.29 12.12
C ASP A 175 2.99 -1.57 10.88
N ASN A 176 2.08 -2.54 11.02
CA ASN A 176 1.20 -2.94 9.93
C ASN A 176 0.20 -1.82 9.56
N PRO A 177 -0.47 -1.13 10.51
CA PRO A 177 -1.38 -0.02 10.20
C PRO A 177 -0.73 1.05 9.32
N THR A 178 0.52 1.45 9.60
CA THR A 178 1.24 2.43 8.79
C THR A 178 1.44 1.96 7.36
N ILE A 179 1.87 0.71 7.16
CA ILE A 179 2.09 0.17 5.81
C ILE A 179 0.78 -0.02 5.06
N ILE A 180 -0.26 -0.54 5.73
CA ILE A 180 -1.57 -0.78 5.15
C ILE A 180 -2.28 0.54 4.79
N GLY A 181 -2.15 1.58 5.62
CA GLY A 181 -2.65 2.92 5.28
C GLY A 181 -2.02 3.48 4.01
N ARG A 182 -0.69 3.37 3.87
CA ARG A 182 0.00 3.76 2.63
C ARG A 182 -0.41 2.89 1.44
N TRP A 183 -0.62 1.59 1.67
CA TRP A 183 -1.11 0.67 0.65
C TRP A 183 -2.49 1.08 0.14
N LEU A 184 -3.40 1.44 1.04
CA LEU A 184 -4.74 1.92 0.72
C LEU A 184 -4.69 3.18 -0.18
N THR A 185 -3.79 4.12 0.12
CA THR A 185 -3.56 5.31 -0.73
C THR A 185 -3.13 4.91 -2.14
N VAL A 186 -2.19 3.96 -2.27
CA VAL A 186 -1.73 3.47 -3.58
C VAL A 186 -2.84 2.73 -4.32
N ALA A 187 -3.62 1.90 -3.63
CA ALA A 187 -4.77 1.20 -4.19
C ALA A 187 -5.82 2.19 -4.73
N LYS A 188 -6.20 3.20 -3.93
CA LYS A 188 -7.11 4.27 -4.34
C LYS A 188 -6.61 4.96 -5.62
N SER A 189 -5.34 5.32 -5.65
CA SER A 189 -4.72 6.02 -6.78
C SER A 189 -4.69 5.18 -8.05
N ALA A 190 -4.37 3.90 -7.94
CA ALA A 190 -4.36 2.95 -9.05
C ALA A 190 -5.79 2.73 -9.61
N LEU A 191 -6.78 2.57 -8.73
CA LEU A 191 -8.17 2.37 -9.12
C LEU A 191 -8.79 3.61 -9.77
N LEU A 192 -8.47 4.81 -9.27
CA LEU A 192 -8.87 6.07 -9.91
C LEU A 192 -8.31 6.19 -11.32
N ARG A 193 -7.02 5.87 -11.51
CA ARG A 193 -6.35 5.88 -12.82
C ARG A 193 -6.97 4.90 -13.80
N GLU A 194 -7.43 3.75 -13.31
CA GLU A 194 -8.12 2.72 -14.09
C GLU A 194 -9.63 2.96 -14.20
N GLU A 195 -10.13 4.11 -13.72
CA GLU A 195 -11.56 4.50 -13.74
C GLU A 195 -12.48 3.50 -13.02
N LYS A 196 -11.92 2.71 -12.09
CA LYS A 196 -12.66 1.77 -11.22
C LYS A 196 -13.26 2.51 -10.03
N TYR A 197 -14.10 3.51 -10.31
CA TYR A 197 -14.58 4.49 -9.32
C TYR A 197 -15.34 3.85 -8.14
N ALA A 198 -16.11 2.80 -8.37
CA ALA A 198 -16.81 2.10 -7.29
C ALA A 198 -15.84 1.48 -6.26
N MET A 199 -14.71 0.92 -6.72
CA MET A 199 -13.68 0.38 -5.83
C MET A 199 -12.87 1.50 -5.19
N ALA A 200 -12.55 2.57 -5.94
CA ALA A 200 -11.90 3.74 -5.38
C ALA A 200 -12.74 4.40 -4.27
N LEU A 201 -14.08 4.41 -4.41
CA LEU A 201 -14.99 4.87 -3.38
C LEU A 201 -14.86 4.04 -2.10
N ARG A 202 -14.79 2.70 -2.22
CA ARG A 202 -14.53 1.82 -1.07
C ARG A 202 -13.21 2.16 -0.40
N CYS A 203 -12.17 2.46 -1.16
CA CYS A 203 -10.90 2.88 -0.57
C CYS A 203 -11.04 4.17 0.25
N SER A 204 -11.78 5.16 -0.28
CA SER A 204 -12.02 6.43 0.42
C SER A 204 -12.87 6.26 1.67
N GLU A 205 -13.93 5.46 1.60
CA GLU A 205 -14.75 5.10 2.76
C GLU A 205 -13.93 4.41 3.85
N LEU A 206 -13.05 3.48 3.47
CA LEU A 206 -12.12 2.82 4.40
C LEU A 206 -11.13 3.83 5.01
N ALA A 207 -10.55 4.73 4.22
CA ALA A 207 -9.64 5.76 4.73
C ALA A 207 -10.32 6.64 5.78
N LEU A 208 -11.58 7.02 5.54
CA LEU A 208 -12.40 7.77 6.49
C LEU A 208 -12.81 6.98 7.73
N THR A 209 -12.65 5.65 7.76
CA THR A 209 -12.79 4.90 9.03
C THR A 209 -11.60 5.10 9.97
N PHE A 210 -10.41 5.39 9.42
CA PHE A 210 -9.21 5.71 10.20
C PHE A 210 -9.17 7.19 10.58
N SER A 211 -9.55 8.07 9.64
CA SER A 211 -9.56 9.53 9.83
C SER A 211 -10.89 10.14 9.37
N PRO A 212 -11.95 10.10 10.20
CA PRO A 212 -13.31 10.48 9.77
C PRO A 212 -13.49 11.90 9.28
N ASP A 213 -12.72 12.84 9.82
CA ASP A 213 -12.83 14.27 9.55
C ASP A 213 -11.68 14.79 8.67
N ASP A 214 -10.97 13.91 7.94
CA ASP A 214 -9.91 14.34 7.02
C ASP A 214 -10.53 15.09 5.82
N PRO A 215 -10.35 16.42 5.71
CA PRO A 215 -10.96 17.19 4.65
C PRO A 215 -10.42 16.80 3.27
N TYR A 216 -9.16 16.39 3.17
CA TYR A 216 -8.55 16.00 1.88
C TYR A 216 -9.12 14.69 1.37
N GLU A 217 -9.36 13.72 2.25
CA GLU A 217 -9.99 12.45 1.87
C GLU A 217 -11.48 12.65 1.53
N ILE A 218 -12.20 13.50 2.28
CA ILE A 218 -13.60 13.85 1.97
C ILE A 218 -13.68 14.54 0.59
N ARG A 219 -12.76 15.46 0.27
CA ARG A 219 -12.67 16.07 -1.06
C ARG A 219 -12.46 15.03 -2.15
N ASP A 220 -11.52 14.10 -1.95
CA ASP A 220 -11.25 13.03 -2.92
C ASP A 220 -12.48 12.11 -3.11
N ARG A 221 -13.24 11.86 -2.04
CA ARG A 221 -14.52 11.15 -2.10
C ARG A 221 -15.56 11.92 -2.93
N GLY A 222 -15.62 13.24 -2.77
CA GLY A 222 -16.46 14.12 -3.58
C GLY A 222 -16.16 14.00 -5.08
N TYR A 223 -14.87 13.96 -5.44
CA TYR A 223 -14.45 13.68 -6.82
C TYR A 223 -14.93 12.33 -7.32
N ILE A 224 -14.79 11.27 -6.51
CA ILE A 224 -15.27 9.93 -6.88
C ILE A 224 -16.79 9.90 -7.06
N PHE A 225 -17.55 10.54 -6.16
CA PHE A 225 -19.01 10.64 -6.30
C PHE A 225 -19.42 11.36 -7.57
N GLN A 226 -18.71 12.43 -7.94
CA GLN A 226 -18.98 13.13 -9.19
C GLN A 226 -18.73 12.22 -10.41
N GLN A 227 -17.66 11.42 -10.42
CA GLN A 227 -17.42 10.46 -11.51
C GLN A 227 -18.45 9.32 -11.57
N LEU A 228 -19.22 9.14 -10.49
CA LEU A 228 -20.33 8.19 -10.38
C LEU A 228 -21.70 8.87 -10.56
N ASP A 229 -21.74 10.08 -11.11
CA ASP A 229 -22.95 10.89 -11.34
C ASP A 229 -23.79 11.12 -10.05
N CYS A 230 -23.13 11.14 -8.89
CA CYS A 230 -23.73 11.36 -7.57
C CYS A 230 -23.55 12.82 -7.11
N ASP A 231 -23.95 13.77 -7.95
CA ASP A 231 -23.60 15.19 -7.84
C ASP A 231 -23.98 15.83 -6.50
N ARG A 232 -25.12 15.45 -5.93
CA ARG A 232 -25.57 16.01 -4.65
C ARG A 232 -24.59 15.67 -3.52
N VAL A 233 -24.11 14.42 -3.48
CA VAL A 233 -23.17 13.97 -2.45
C VAL A 233 -21.77 14.52 -2.73
N ALA A 234 -21.39 14.60 -4.00
CA ALA A 234 -20.15 15.26 -4.42
C ALA A 234 -20.09 16.73 -3.97
N ALA A 235 -21.18 17.48 -4.20
CA ALA A 235 -21.27 18.88 -3.78
C ALA A 235 -21.15 19.03 -2.26
N THR A 236 -21.82 18.18 -1.47
CA THR A 236 -21.70 18.19 0.00
C THR A 236 -20.25 17.93 0.46
N ASP A 237 -19.55 16.97 -0.14
CA ASP A 237 -18.17 16.66 0.20
C ASP A 237 -17.21 17.83 -0.17
N TYR A 238 -17.45 18.48 -1.31
CA TYR A 238 -16.69 19.68 -1.70
C TYR A 238 -16.97 20.88 -0.80
N GLU A 239 -18.23 21.11 -0.41
CA GLU A 239 -18.63 22.16 0.53
C GLU A 239 -17.90 21.98 1.88
N TYR A 240 -17.88 20.75 2.40
CA TYR A 240 -17.13 20.43 3.62
C TYR A 240 -15.64 20.80 3.48
N PHE A 241 -14.99 20.40 2.38
CA PHE A 241 -13.58 20.76 2.15
C PHE A 241 -13.36 22.27 2.08
N ILE A 242 -14.23 23.01 1.38
CA ILE A 242 -14.14 24.47 1.25
C ILE A 242 -14.27 25.14 2.63
N GLU A 243 -15.15 24.63 3.50
CA GLU A 243 -15.33 25.14 4.87
C GLU A 243 -14.13 24.84 5.77
N GLN A 244 -13.56 23.63 5.70
CA GLN A 244 -12.44 23.23 6.54
C GLN A 244 -11.08 23.76 6.05
N CYS A 245 -10.95 24.01 4.74
CA CYS A 245 -9.70 24.42 4.09
C CYS A 245 -9.89 25.65 3.18
N PRO A 246 -10.35 26.81 3.72
CA PRO A 246 -10.74 27.96 2.90
C PRO A 246 -9.56 28.63 2.16
N ASP A 247 -8.34 28.50 2.70
CA ASP A 247 -7.13 29.07 2.12
C ASP A 247 -6.40 28.12 1.15
N ASP A 248 -6.89 26.88 0.99
CA ASP A 248 -6.31 25.92 0.05
C ASP A 248 -6.61 26.36 -1.40
N PRO A 249 -5.62 26.37 -2.31
CA PRO A 249 -5.84 26.78 -3.71
C PRO A 249 -6.94 25.99 -4.43
N ALA A 250 -7.21 24.76 -4.02
CA ALA A 250 -8.29 23.95 -4.60
C ALA A 250 -9.68 24.47 -4.23
N ALA A 251 -9.83 25.20 -3.12
CA ALA A 251 -11.14 25.66 -2.63
C ALA A 251 -11.86 26.59 -3.62
N GLU A 252 -11.14 27.50 -4.28
CA GLU A 252 -11.75 28.41 -5.27
C GLU A 252 -12.28 27.67 -6.51
N LEU A 253 -11.53 26.67 -7.00
CA LEU A 253 -11.99 25.82 -8.10
C LEU A 253 -13.21 24.99 -7.69
N LEU A 254 -13.19 24.44 -6.48
CA LEU A 254 -14.29 23.64 -5.96
C LEU A 254 -15.55 24.47 -5.71
N LYS A 255 -15.46 25.75 -5.32
CA LYS A 255 -16.62 26.66 -5.23
C LYS A 255 -17.33 26.80 -6.59
N MET A 256 -16.57 26.92 -7.67
CA MET A 256 -17.12 26.96 -9.03
C MET A 256 -17.76 25.62 -9.41
N GLN A 257 -17.11 24.51 -9.04
CA GLN A 257 -17.62 23.16 -9.30
C GLN A 257 -18.95 22.90 -8.58
N VAL A 258 -19.05 23.24 -7.29
CA VAL A 258 -20.28 23.12 -6.48
C VAL A 258 -21.43 23.90 -7.12
N LYS A 259 -21.16 25.12 -7.60
CA LYS A 259 -22.17 25.92 -8.29
C LYS A 259 -22.68 25.22 -9.55
N ALA A 260 -21.79 24.65 -10.37
CA ALA A 260 -22.18 23.91 -11.58
C ALA A 260 -23.01 22.67 -11.25
N LEU A 261 -22.59 21.87 -10.26
CA LEU A 261 -23.29 20.66 -9.82
C LEU A 261 -24.70 20.95 -9.27
N ASN A 262 -24.91 22.12 -8.68
CA ASN A 262 -26.21 22.55 -8.19
C ASN A 262 -27.11 23.16 -9.29
N GLU A 263 -26.53 23.71 -10.36
CA GLU A 263 -27.27 24.31 -11.50
C GLU A 263 -27.78 23.27 -12.51
N GLU A 264 -27.11 22.12 -12.64
CA GLU A 264 -27.54 21.02 -13.53
C GLU A 264 -28.76 20.24 -13.01
N GLN A 265 -29.28 20.60 -11.83
CA GLN A 265 -30.48 19.99 -11.27
C GLN A 265 -31.76 20.59 -11.88
N PRO A 266 -32.69 19.78 -12.39
CA PRO A 266 -34.01 20.29 -12.76
C PRO A 266 -34.74 20.75 -11.50
N THR A 267 -35.19 22.01 -11.49
CA THR A 267 -36.10 22.52 -10.46
C THR A 267 -37.35 21.65 -10.44
N LEU A 268 -37.50 20.80 -9.43
CA LEU A 268 -38.74 20.04 -9.24
C LEU A 268 -39.81 21.00 -8.73
N HIS A 269 -40.77 21.31 -9.61
CA HIS A 269 -41.97 22.08 -9.33
C HIS A 269 -43.06 21.23 -8.65
#